data_AF-A0A846GQL5-F1
#
_entry.id   AF-A0A846GQL5-F1
#
_cell.length_a   1.000
_cell.length_b   1.000
_cell.length_c   1.000
_cell.angle_alpha   90.00
_cell.angle_beta   90.00
_cell.angle_gamma   90.00
#
_symmetry.space_group_name_H-M   'P 1'
#
loop_
_entity.id
_entity.type
_entity.pdbx_description
1 polymer ?
#
loop_
_entity_poly.entity_id
_entity_poly.type
_entity_poly.pdbx_seq_one_letter_code
_entity_poly.pdbx_strand_id
1 'polypeptide(L)'
;MKRLIVGGLSVLLMAAATPAVQAETTVVKHNSLNNALLSQRIASTIATGSFITVDRGHRTQGNAKIVNENGKRYLEFDQSFKTGSGPDVNVVLYRNSSVPRKIQPRDYVTLARLKQFSGAQRYAIPDDWNLDEFGSVAIWCRRFNITFGYASL
;
A
#
# COMPACT_ATOMS: atom_id res chain seq x y z
N MET A 1 -54.93 40.49 -46.25
CA MET A 1 -54.16 39.28 -45.92
C MET A 1 -53.65 39.41 -44.49
N LYS A 2 -53.97 38.42 -43.65
CA LYS A 2 -53.20 37.90 -42.50
C LYS A 2 -52.68 38.88 -41.41
N ARG A 3 -53.21 38.66 -40.20
CA ARG A 3 -52.48 38.42 -38.92
C ARG A 3 -51.85 39.65 -38.23
N LEU A 4 -51.78 39.83 -36.90
CA LEU A 4 -51.87 38.96 -35.72
C LEU A 4 -52.12 39.84 -34.46
N ILE A 5 -52.55 39.16 -33.40
CA ILE A 5 -52.82 39.55 -32.00
C ILE A 5 -51.57 40.13 -31.31
N VAL A 6 -51.72 41.01 -30.30
CA VAL A 6 -51.21 40.86 -28.90
C VAL A 6 -51.77 41.99 -28.03
N GLY A 7 -52.48 41.60 -26.96
CA GLY A 7 -52.89 42.48 -25.88
C GLY A 7 -51.83 42.62 -24.79
N GLY A 8 -51.97 43.63 -23.94
CA GLY A 8 -51.10 43.84 -22.78
C GLY A 8 -51.78 44.75 -21.77
N LEU A 9 -52.49 44.11 -20.82
CA LEU A 9 -53.14 44.72 -19.68
C LEU A 9 -52.07 45.21 -18.69
N SER A 10 -52.17 46.46 -18.28
CA SER A 10 -51.19 47.11 -17.40
C SER A 10 -51.82 47.50 -16.06
N VAL A 11 -51.04 47.22 -15.01
CA VAL A 11 -51.03 47.81 -13.67
C VAL A 11 -52.10 47.32 -12.68
N LEU A 12 -51.66 46.73 -11.56
CA LEU A 12 -51.80 47.37 -10.26
C LEU A 12 -50.88 46.79 -9.18
N LEU A 13 -50.14 47.73 -8.57
CA LEU A 13 -49.25 47.60 -7.41
C LEU A 13 -50.00 47.14 -6.16
N MET A 14 -49.34 46.30 -5.35
CA MET A 14 -49.47 46.33 -3.89
C MET A 14 -48.09 46.16 -3.26
N ALA A 15 -47.71 47.17 -2.47
CA ALA A 15 -46.50 47.23 -1.69
C ALA A 15 -46.68 46.56 -0.33
N ALA A 16 -45.63 45.93 0.21
CA ALA A 16 -45.47 45.70 1.64
C ALA A 16 -43.97 45.60 1.97
N ALA A 17 -43.57 46.25 3.06
CA ALA A 17 -42.19 46.55 3.45
C ALA A 17 -41.56 45.50 4.38
N THR A 18 -40.26 45.21 4.16
CA THR A 18 -39.14 44.86 5.09
C THR A 18 -39.28 43.72 6.12
N PRO A 19 -38.19 43.00 6.52
CA PRO A 19 -36.82 43.49 6.66
C PRO A 19 -35.70 42.64 6.02
N ALA A 20 -34.55 43.29 5.84
CA ALA A 20 -33.28 42.65 5.56
C ALA A 20 -32.85 41.78 6.74
N VAL A 21 -32.67 40.48 6.49
CA VAL A 21 -32.01 39.56 7.41
C VAL A 21 -30.55 39.48 6.99
N GLN A 22 -29.70 40.21 7.72
CA GLN A 22 -28.27 39.91 7.79
C GLN A 22 -28.13 38.61 8.61
N ALA A 23 -27.74 37.51 7.97
CA ALA A 23 -27.25 36.34 8.67
C ALA A 23 -25.72 36.41 8.74
N GLU A 24 -25.25 36.58 9.97
CA GLU A 24 -23.84 36.68 10.34
C GLU A 24 -23.07 35.37 10.08
N THR A 25 -21.78 35.57 9.88
CA THR A 25 -20.76 34.55 9.67
C THR A 25 -20.63 33.62 10.87
N THR A 26 -20.93 32.33 10.69
CA THR A 26 -20.30 31.27 11.50
C THR A 26 -19.58 30.30 10.57
N VAL A 27 -18.33 30.63 10.23
CA VAL A 27 -17.38 29.67 9.68
C VAL A 27 -17.14 28.63 10.77
N VAL A 28 -17.73 27.46 10.57
CA VAL A 28 -17.65 26.31 11.46
C VAL A 28 -16.18 25.85 11.53
N LYS A 29 -15.52 26.12 12.66
CA LYS A 29 -14.17 25.63 13.00
C LYS A 29 -14.22 24.14 13.36
N HIS A 30 -14.56 23.27 12.40
CA HIS A 30 -14.60 21.81 12.58
C HIS A 30 -13.68 21.03 11.62
N ASN A 31 -12.64 21.66 11.05
CA ASN A 31 -11.77 20.97 10.08
C ASN A 31 -10.36 20.62 10.58
N SER A 32 -9.98 20.99 11.81
CA SER A 32 -8.62 20.68 12.31
C SER A 32 -8.48 19.30 12.95
N LEU A 33 -9.57 18.64 13.37
CA LEU A 33 -9.50 17.30 13.97
C LEU A 33 -9.48 16.19 12.93
N ASN A 34 -10.03 16.43 11.74
CA ASN A 34 -10.08 15.43 10.66
C ASN A 34 -8.73 15.27 9.93
N ASN A 35 -7.97 16.36 9.75
CA ASN A 35 -6.68 16.32 9.07
C ASN A 35 -5.56 15.69 9.92
N ALA A 36 -5.65 15.77 11.25
CA ALA A 36 -4.70 15.13 12.16
C ALA A 36 -4.88 13.60 12.20
N LEU A 37 -6.13 13.11 12.14
CA LEU A 37 -6.43 11.68 12.10
C LEU A 37 -6.12 11.03 10.74
N LEU A 38 -6.23 11.78 9.63
CA LEU A 38 -5.84 11.33 8.29
C LEU A 38 -4.31 11.28 8.09
N SER A 39 -3.54 12.13 8.78
CA SER A 39 -2.06 12.09 8.74
C SER A 39 -1.45 10.91 9.51
N GLN A 40 -2.24 10.17 10.30
CA GLN A 40 -1.72 9.10 11.17
C GLN A 40 -1.63 7.72 10.47
N ARG A 41 -2.00 7.64 9.19
CA ARG A 41 -1.82 6.46 8.34
C ARG A 41 -1.22 6.81 6.98
N ILE A 42 -0.13 7.57 6.97
CA ILE A 42 0.68 7.71 5.74
C ILE A 42 1.51 6.43 5.60
N ALA A 43 0.86 5.36 5.16
CA ALA A 43 1.53 4.17 4.68
C ALA A 43 1.94 4.43 3.22
N SER A 44 3.22 4.74 2.99
CA SER A 44 3.74 4.90 1.63
C SER A 44 4.42 3.61 1.17
N THR A 45 4.06 3.12 0.00
CA THR A 45 4.76 1.99 -0.64
C THR A 45 6.13 2.47 -1.15
N ILE A 46 7.19 1.78 -0.75
CA ILE A 46 8.58 2.01 -1.18
C ILE A 46 8.89 1.18 -2.42
N ALA A 47 8.51 -0.10 -2.39
CA ALA A 47 8.89 -1.10 -3.37
C ALA A 47 7.80 -2.18 -3.48
N THR A 48 7.65 -2.81 -4.64
CA THR A 48 6.68 -3.91 -4.84
C THR A 48 7.12 -4.84 -5.95
N GLY A 49 6.80 -6.12 -5.80
CA GLY A 49 7.02 -7.11 -6.86
C GLY A 49 6.25 -8.41 -6.63
N SER A 50 6.16 -9.20 -7.68
CA SER A 50 5.50 -10.50 -7.66
C SER A 50 6.51 -11.61 -7.44
N PHE A 51 6.14 -12.60 -6.63
CA PHE A 51 6.95 -13.79 -6.43
C PHE A 51 7.01 -14.63 -7.70
N ILE A 52 8.22 -15.03 -8.06
CA ILE A 52 8.48 -16.05 -9.06
C ILE A 52 9.11 -17.29 -8.42
N THR A 53 8.82 -18.45 -8.99
CA THR A 53 9.34 -19.73 -8.49
C THR A 53 10.76 -19.97 -8.99
N VAL A 54 11.67 -20.34 -8.08
CA VAL A 54 13.04 -20.79 -8.40
C VAL A 54 13.13 -22.31 -8.34
N ASP A 55 12.57 -22.93 -7.29
CA ASP A 55 12.54 -24.37 -7.15
C ASP A 55 11.15 -24.93 -7.50
N ARG A 56 11.07 -25.75 -8.55
CA ARG A 56 9.78 -26.29 -9.03
C ARG A 56 9.06 -27.18 -8.01
N GLY A 57 9.78 -27.77 -7.05
CA GLY A 57 9.20 -28.54 -5.95
C GLY A 57 8.55 -27.67 -4.88
N HIS A 58 8.88 -26.38 -4.85
CA HIS A 58 8.41 -25.40 -3.87
C HIS A 58 7.87 -24.15 -4.58
N ARG A 59 6.80 -24.35 -5.36
CA ARG A 59 6.11 -23.27 -6.07
C ARG A 59 5.80 -22.12 -5.13
N THR A 60 6.17 -20.91 -5.54
CA THR A 60 5.98 -19.68 -4.78
C THR A 60 5.26 -18.66 -5.65
N GLN A 61 4.26 -17.98 -5.08
CA GLN A 61 3.38 -17.02 -5.75
C GLN A 61 2.94 -15.91 -4.79
N GLY A 62 2.23 -14.91 -5.35
CA GLY A 62 1.69 -13.74 -4.65
C GLY A 62 2.57 -12.51 -4.82
N ASN A 63 2.30 -11.46 -4.07
CA ASN A 63 3.08 -10.22 -4.13
C ASN A 63 3.74 -9.91 -2.80
N ALA A 64 4.90 -9.26 -2.89
CA ALA A 64 5.60 -8.63 -1.78
C ALA A 64 5.69 -7.13 -2.02
N LYS A 65 5.58 -6.35 -0.95
CA LYS A 65 5.84 -4.91 -0.98
C LYS A 65 6.54 -4.46 0.29
N ILE A 66 7.32 -3.40 0.18
CA ILE A 66 7.85 -2.68 1.34
C ILE A 66 7.02 -1.41 1.53
N VAL A 67 6.55 -1.18 2.76
CA VAL A 67 5.82 0.02 3.14
C VAL A 67 6.56 0.75 4.26
N ASN A 68 6.50 2.08 4.24
CA ASN A 68 6.82 2.92 5.38
C ASN A 68 5.51 3.32 6.06
N GLU A 69 5.34 2.99 7.33
CA GLU A 69 4.21 3.42 8.14
C GLU A 69 4.77 4.16 9.37
N ASN A 70 4.56 5.47 9.41
CA ASN A 70 4.98 6.34 10.51
C ASN A 70 6.48 6.24 10.84
N GLY A 71 7.33 6.22 9.81
CA GLY A 71 8.79 6.13 9.94
C GLY A 71 9.32 4.71 10.10
N LYS A 72 8.45 3.71 10.34
CA LYS A 72 8.83 2.31 10.46
C LYS A 72 8.62 1.58 9.15
N ARG A 73 9.54 0.69 8.80
CA ARG A 73 9.49 -0.05 7.54
C ARG A 73 9.02 -1.48 7.76
N TYR A 74 8.22 -1.96 6.81
CA TYR A 74 7.66 -3.30 6.86
C TYR A 74 7.67 -3.95 5.48
N LEU A 75 8.04 -5.23 5.45
CA LEU A 75 7.80 -6.11 4.32
C LEU A 75 6.44 -6.79 4.50
N GLU A 76 5.58 -6.69 3.51
CA GLU A 76 4.23 -7.27 3.49
C GLU A 76 4.10 -8.22 2.32
N PHE A 77 3.58 -9.42 2.58
CA PHE A 77 3.06 -10.32 1.56
C PHE A 77 1.53 -10.23 1.53
N ASP A 78 0.96 -10.33 0.35
CA ASP A 78 -0.49 -10.25 0.16
C ASP A 78 -1.22 -11.57 0.50
N GLN A 79 -2.55 -11.54 0.42
CA GLN A 79 -3.39 -12.69 0.71
C GLN A 79 -3.20 -13.86 -0.27
N SER A 80 -2.68 -13.60 -1.47
CA SER A 80 -2.45 -14.60 -2.51
C SER A 80 -1.12 -15.34 -2.35
N PHE A 81 -0.28 -14.90 -1.39
CA PHE A 81 0.97 -15.55 -1.07
C PHE A 81 0.77 -17.04 -0.79
N LYS A 82 1.62 -17.87 -1.42
CA LYS A 82 1.71 -19.30 -1.14
C LYS A 82 3.09 -19.77 -1.53
N THR A 83 3.70 -20.64 -0.72
CA THR A 83 4.99 -21.25 -0.97
C THR A 83 5.03 -22.72 -0.51
N GLY A 84 6.09 -23.45 -0.87
CA GLY A 84 6.32 -24.82 -0.40
C GLY A 84 6.67 -24.87 1.09
N SER A 85 6.44 -26.03 1.73
CA SER A 85 6.82 -26.24 3.13
C SER A 85 8.29 -26.60 3.28
N GLY A 86 8.85 -26.34 4.46
CA GLY A 86 10.21 -26.73 4.77
C GLY A 86 10.52 -26.65 6.27
N PRO A 87 11.59 -27.32 6.70
CA PRO A 87 11.99 -27.44 8.12
C PRO A 87 12.47 -26.12 8.74
N ASP A 88 13.08 -25.25 7.93
CA ASP A 88 13.75 -24.02 8.36
C ASP A 88 13.68 -22.95 7.26
N VAL A 89 12.45 -22.53 6.96
CA VAL A 89 12.17 -21.55 5.91
C VAL A 89 12.20 -20.15 6.49
N ASN A 90 12.96 -19.29 5.84
CA ASN A 90 13.25 -17.93 6.25
C ASN A 90 12.93 -16.95 5.11
N VAL A 91 12.60 -15.73 5.51
CA VAL A 91 12.48 -14.57 4.64
C VAL A 91 13.81 -13.82 4.68
N VAL A 92 14.44 -13.63 3.52
CA VAL A 92 15.74 -12.98 3.40
C VAL A 92 15.66 -11.81 2.42
N LEU A 93 16.38 -10.73 2.67
CA LEU A 93 16.63 -9.69 1.68
C LEU A 93 17.93 -10.02 0.95
N TYR A 94 17.91 -10.02 -0.37
CA TYR A 94 19.01 -10.43 -1.24
C TYR A 94 19.51 -9.25 -2.07
N ARG A 95 20.84 -9.15 -2.26
CA ARG A 95 21.48 -7.97 -2.84
C ARG A 95 21.07 -7.70 -4.30
N ASN A 96 20.88 -8.73 -5.10
CA ASN A 96 20.51 -8.58 -6.51
C ASN A 96 18.99 -8.69 -6.71
N SER A 97 18.51 -8.24 -7.86
CA SER A 97 17.10 -8.35 -8.26
C SER A 97 16.66 -9.78 -8.58
N SER A 98 17.59 -10.66 -8.95
CA SER A 98 17.37 -12.08 -9.22
C SER A 98 18.12 -12.95 -8.21
N VAL A 99 17.44 -13.98 -7.70
CA VAL A 99 17.98 -14.85 -6.66
C VAL A 99 18.24 -16.25 -7.22
N PRO A 100 19.48 -16.75 -7.17
CA PRO A 100 19.80 -18.11 -7.61
C PRO A 100 19.22 -19.15 -6.64
N ARG A 101 19.18 -20.41 -7.10
CA ARG A 101 18.66 -21.53 -6.29
C ARG A 101 19.44 -21.76 -5.00
N LYS A 102 20.75 -21.51 -4.98
CA LYS A 102 21.60 -21.53 -3.79
C LYS A 102 22.23 -20.16 -3.60
N ILE A 103 22.25 -19.65 -2.37
CA ILE A 103 22.78 -18.32 -2.05
C ILE A 103 23.99 -18.43 -1.11
N GLN A 104 24.85 -17.42 -1.11
CA GLN A 104 26.03 -17.35 -0.23
C GLN A 104 25.77 -16.37 0.92
N PRO A 105 26.34 -16.58 2.13
CA PRO A 105 26.08 -15.74 3.31
C PRO A 105 26.31 -14.23 3.11
N ARG A 106 27.21 -13.85 2.20
CA ARG A 106 27.52 -12.43 1.90
C ARG A 106 26.46 -11.71 1.06
N ASP A 107 25.58 -12.46 0.40
CA ASP A 107 24.65 -11.93 -0.60
C ASP A 107 23.26 -11.63 -0.03
N TYR A 108 23.03 -11.92 1.26
CA TYR A 108 21.73 -11.72 1.89
C TYR A 108 21.82 -11.39 3.38
N VAL A 109 20.73 -10.85 3.90
CA VAL A 109 20.46 -10.78 5.34
C VAL A 109 19.17 -11.52 5.66
N THR A 110 19.11 -12.17 6.81
CA THR A 110 17.89 -12.86 7.26
C THR A 110 17.00 -11.90 8.01
N LEU A 111 15.79 -11.66 7.51
CA LEU A 111 14.81 -10.80 8.15
C LEU A 111 14.09 -11.52 9.29
N ALA A 112 13.54 -12.71 9.00
CA ALA A 112 12.82 -13.52 9.97
C ALA A 112 12.60 -14.94 9.46
N ARG A 113 12.22 -15.85 10.37
CA ARG A 113 11.59 -17.12 9.99
C ARG A 113 10.25 -16.85 9.31
N LEU A 114 9.91 -17.63 8.29
CA LEU A 114 8.61 -17.56 7.63
C LEU A 114 7.50 -17.88 8.64
N LYS A 115 6.53 -16.97 8.80
CA LYS A 115 5.42 -17.10 9.74
C LYS A 115 4.41 -18.16 9.31
N GLN A 116 4.02 -18.11 8.04
CA GLN A 116 3.04 -19.03 7.45
C GLN A 116 3.35 -19.28 5.98
N PHE A 117 3.00 -20.48 5.50
CA PHE A 117 3.25 -20.90 4.11
C PHE A 117 2.23 -20.37 3.10
N SER A 118 1.18 -19.70 3.56
CA SER A 118 0.14 -19.10 2.72
C SER A 118 -0.50 -17.90 3.40
N GLY A 119 -1.05 -16.98 2.62
CA GLY A 119 -1.80 -15.84 3.12
C GLY A 119 -0.92 -14.65 3.53
N ALA A 120 -1.62 -13.55 3.84
CA ALA A 120 -1.00 -12.27 4.12
C ALA A 120 -0.14 -12.32 5.39
N GLN A 121 1.00 -11.65 5.36
CA GLN A 121 1.92 -11.64 6.48
C GLN A 121 2.84 -10.42 6.41
N ARG A 122 3.30 -9.99 7.58
CA ARG A 122 4.04 -8.74 7.73
C ARG A 122 5.27 -8.93 8.59
N TYR A 123 6.38 -8.31 8.21
CA TYR A 123 7.67 -8.37 8.88
C TYR A 123 8.19 -6.96 9.10
N ALA A 124 8.62 -6.64 10.32
CA ALA A 124 9.30 -5.38 10.61
C ALA A 124 10.72 -5.44 10.03
N ILE A 125 11.12 -4.41 9.29
CA ILE A 125 12.48 -4.24 8.79
C ILE A 125 13.21 -3.34 9.79
N PRO A 126 14.39 -3.74 10.31
CA PRO A 126 15.20 -2.88 11.18
C PRO A 126 15.48 -1.51 10.55
N ASP A 127 15.42 -0.45 11.35
CA ASP A 127 15.55 0.93 10.86
C ASP A 127 16.99 1.28 10.43
N ASP A 128 17.98 0.52 10.89
CA ASP A 128 19.40 0.65 10.56
C ASP A 128 19.79 0.01 9.21
N TRP A 129 18.90 -0.74 8.57
CA TRP A 129 19.17 -1.37 7.27
C TRP A 129 19.03 -0.38 6.12
N ASN A 130 20.04 -0.31 5.24
CA ASN A 130 19.94 0.41 3.98
C ASN A 130 19.21 -0.47 2.94
N LEU A 131 18.01 -0.06 2.52
CA LEU A 131 17.21 -0.83 1.56
C LEU A 131 17.76 -0.78 0.14
N ASP A 132 18.53 0.24 -0.21
CA ASP A 132 19.14 0.38 -1.54
C ASP A 132 20.20 -0.71 -1.81
N GLU A 133 20.64 -1.43 -0.77
CA GLU A 133 21.56 -2.55 -0.91
C GLU A 133 20.88 -3.87 -1.35
N PHE A 134 19.54 -3.91 -1.39
CA PHE A 134 18.78 -5.13 -1.63
C PHE A 134 17.82 -4.97 -2.81
N GLY A 135 17.99 -5.79 -3.85
CA GLY A 135 17.12 -5.79 -5.03
C GLY A 135 15.95 -6.78 -4.96
N SER A 136 15.88 -7.64 -3.95
CA SER A 136 14.80 -8.63 -3.84
C SER A 136 14.58 -9.18 -2.43
N VAL A 137 13.41 -9.78 -2.23
CA VAL A 137 13.11 -10.66 -1.10
C VAL A 137 13.02 -12.10 -1.58
N ALA A 138 13.61 -13.04 -0.85
CA ALA A 138 13.50 -14.47 -1.12
C ALA A 138 12.89 -15.27 0.03
N ILE A 139 12.16 -16.31 -0.34
CA ILE A 139 11.75 -17.40 0.54
C ILE A 139 12.81 -18.49 0.42
N TRP A 140 13.55 -18.74 1.49
CA TRP A 140 14.75 -19.58 1.46
C TRP A 140 14.78 -20.58 2.62
N CYS A 141 15.06 -21.84 2.31
CA CYS A 141 15.24 -22.88 3.31
C CYS A 141 16.71 -22.94 3.74
N ARG A 142 17.00 -22.52 4.98
CA ARG A 142 18.36 -22.46 5.52
C ARG A 142 19.00 -23.84 5.63
N ARG A 143 18.25 -24.83 6.12
CA ARG A 143 18.75 -26.20 6.33
C ARG A 143 19.31 -26.82 5.05
N PHE A 144 18.72 -26.51 3.90
CA PHE A 144 19.09 -27.12 2.62
C PHE A 144 19.80 -26.15 1.66
N ASN A 145 19.91 -24.87 2.04
CA ASN A 145 20.33 -23.78 1.18
C ASN A 145 19.61 -23.80 -0.18
N ILE A 146 18.28 -23.76 -0.17
CA ILE A 146 17.45 -23.75 -1.39
C ILE A 146 16.49 -22.56 -1.35
N THR A 147 16.56 -21.72 -2.37
CA THR A 147 15.57 -20.67 -2.64
C THR A 147 14.33 -21.29 -3.27
N PHE A 148 13.16 -21.08 -2.65
CA PHE A 148 11.88 -21.55 -3.17
C PHE A 148 11.35 -20.59 -4.24
N GLY A 149 11.37 -19.30 -3.94
CA GLY A 149 11.01 -18.23 -4.86
C GLY A 149 11.43 -16.87 -4.31
N TYR A 150 11.37 -15.86 -5.15
CA TYR A 150 11.73 -14.49 -4.80
C TYR A 150 10.84 -13.47 -5.53
N ALA A 151 10.78 -12.26 -5.00
CA ALA A 151 10.20 -11.09 -5.66
C ALA A 151 11.24 -9.97 -5.72
N SER A 152 11.48 -9.41 -6.90
CA SER A 152 12.28 -8.19 -7.04
C SER A 152 11.52 -7.01 -6.42
N LEU A 153 12.24 -6.10 -5.75
CA LEU A 153 11.67 -4.99 -4.99
C LEU A 153 12.22 -3.66 -5.50
#